data_AF-A0A1G7EEN4-F1
#
_entry.id   AF-A0A1G7EEN4-F1
#
_cell.length_a   1.000
_cell.length_b   1.000
_cell.length_c   1.000
_cell.angle_alpha   90.00
_cell.angle_beta   90.00
_cell.angle_gamma   90.00
#
_symmetry.space_group_name_H-M   'P 1'
#
loop_
_entity.id
_entity.type
_entity.pdbx_description
1 polymer ?
#
loop_
_entity_poly.entity_id
_entity_poly.type
_entity_poly.pdbx_seq_one_letter_code
_entity_poly.pdbx_strand_id
1 'polypeptide(L)' 'MELFNYYYSVINKHTGEVILSNRTNINHLKPYVSDALFEYLETESIIGRLNASRLADDDIMCVIKKTVGSKAS' A
#
# COMPACT_ATOMS: atom_id res chain seq x y z
N MET A 1 -3.72 -20.80 -5.59
CA MET A 1 -3.60 -19.33 -5.54
C MET A 1 -2.85 -18.98 -4.28
N GLU A 2 -1.73 -18.27 -4.40
CA GLU A 2 -1.05 -17.69 -3.25
C GLU A 2 -1.94 -16.58 -2.67
N LEU A 3 -2.16 -16.61 -1.36
CA LEU A 3 -2.81 -15.52 -0.65
C LEU A 3 -1.73 -14.50 -0.36
N PHE A 4 -1.78 -13.32 -0.98
CA PHE A 4 -0.88 -12.23 -0.62
C PHE A 4 -1.55 -11.31 0.39
N ASN A 5 -0.82 -10.94 1.44
CA ASN A 5 -1.20 -9.84 2.32
C ASN A 5 -0.34 -8.63 2.00
N TYR A 6 -0.98 -7.48 1.83
CA TYR A 6 -0.33 -6.21 1.60
C TYR A 6 -0.45 -5.32 2.83
N TYR A 7 0.65 -4.65 3.17
CA TYR A 7 0.70 -3.64 4.22
C TYR A 7 1.15 -2.32 3.60
N TYR A 8 0.41 -1.27 3.88
CA TYR A 8 0.63 0.06 3.34
C TYR A 8 1.02 1.02 4.46
N SER A 9 2.02 1.86 4.18
CA SER A 9 2.39 2.99 5.01
C SER A 9 2.48 4.23 4.14
N VAL A 10 2.05 5.38 4.65
CA VAL A 10 2.15 6.67 3.97
C VAL A 10 3.09 7.56 4.77
N ILE A 11 4.06 8.13 4.07
CA ILE A 11 5.10 8.97 4.64
C ILE A 11 5.04 10.31 3.92
N ASN A 12 5.09 11.43 4.65
CA ASN A 12 5.30 12.73 4.04
C ASN A 12 6.70 12.76 3.41
N LYS A 13 6.78 13.04 2.11
CA LYS A 13 8.01 13.02 1.31
C LYS A 13 9.01 14.09 1.74
N HIS A 14 8.53 15.23 2.23
CA HIS A 14 9.36 16.37 2.59
C HIS A 14 9.88 16.29 4.02
N THR A 15 9.03 15.85 4.96
CA THR A 15 9.39 15.81 6.39
C THR A 15 9.88 14.43 6.84
N GLY A 16 9.58 13.37 6.08
CA GLY A 16 9.82 11.99 6.49
C GLY A 16 8.87 11.49 7.58
N GLU A 17 7.87 12.28 7.96
CA GLU A 17 6.88 11.92 8.98
C GLU A 17 6.00 10.75 8.50
N VAL A 18 5.76 9.79 9.38
CA VAL A 18 4.84 8.67 9.11
C VAL A 18 3.41 9.10 9.42
N ILE A 19 2.61 9.28 8.37
CA ILE A 19 1.20 9.67 8.46
C ILE A 19 0.34 8.45 8.81
N LEU A 20 0.65 7.33 8.17
CA LEU A 20 -0.08 6.07 8.34
C LEU A 20 0.92 4.92 8.25
N SER A 21 0.76 3.92 9.11
CA SER A 21 1.71 2.80 9.20
C SER A 21 0.99 1.46 9.18
N ASN A 22 1.56 0.55 8.39
CA ASN A 22 1.28 -0.89 8.41
C ASN A 22 -0.23 -1.24 8.34
N ARG A 23 -1.01 -0.56 7.49
CA ARG A 23 -2.42 -0.87 7.28
C ARG A 23 -2.61 -1.93 6.22
N THR A 24 -3.48 -2.89 6.48
CA THR A 24 -3.89 -3.91 5.51
C THR A 24 -5.17 -3.54 4.77
N ASN A 25 -6.08 -2.80 5.44
CA ASN A 25 -7.26 -2.25 4.80
C ASN A 25 -6.88 -1.08 3.92
N ILE A 26 -6.90 -1.29 2.60
CA ILE A 26 -6.52 -0.28 1.61
C ILE A 26 -7.40 0.97 1.70
N ASN A 27 -8.67 0.85 2.09
CA ASN A 27 -9.59 2.00 2.20
C ASN A 27 -9.10 3.07 3.17
N HIS A 28 -8.21 2.74 4.10
CA HIS A 28 -7.59 3.71 4.99
C HIS A 28 -6.62 4.66 4.26
N LEU A 29 -6.22 4.35 3.02
CA LEU A 29 -5.34 5.21 2.22
C LEU A 29 -6.08 6.36 1.54
N LYS A 30 -7.39 6.23 1.25
CA LYS A 30 -8.17 7.24 0.49
C LYS A 30 -7.97 8.69 0.94
N PRO A 31 -7.88 9.00 2.25
CA PRO A 31 -7.68 10.38 2.69
C PRO A 31 -6.27 10.95 2.42
N TYR A 32 -5.30 10.10 2.04
CA TYR A 32 -3.88 10.43 2.05
C TYR A 32 -3.19 10.30 0.69
N VAL A 33 -3.83 9.66 -0.30
CA VAL A 33 -3.26 9.41 -1.62
C VAL A 33 -4.22 9.93 -2.69
N SER A 34 -3.72 10.25 -3.88
CA SER A 34 -4.61 10.61 -5.00
C SER A 34 -5.53 9.44 -5.38
N ASP A 35 -6.66 9.76 -6.00
CA ASP A 35 -7.61 8.76 -6.51
C ASP A 35 -6.92 7.80 -7.49
N ALA A 36 -6.03 8.30 -8.35
CA ALA A 36 -5.29 7.49 -9.32
C ALA A 36 -4.34 6.50 -8.64
N LEU A 37 -3.61 6.93 -7.60
CA LEU A 37 -2.76 6.04 -6.82
C LEU A 37 -3.59 5.01 -6.04
N PHE A 38 -4.72 5.43 -5.48
CA PHE A 38 -5.64 4.52 -4.80
C PHE A 38 -6.17 3.42 -5.73
N GLU A 39 -6.67 3.79 -6.91
CA GLU A 39 -7.22 2.85 -7.90
C GLU A 39 -6.17 1.83 -8.38
N TYR A 40 -4.93 2.29 -8.62
CA TYR A 40 -3.82 1.42 -8.96
C TYR A 40 -3.52 0.41 -7.83
N LEU A 41 -3.38 0.88 -6.59
CA LEU A 41 -3.11 0.01 -5.44
C LEU A 41 -4.24 -1.00 -5.20
N GLU A 42 -5.49 -0.58 -5.36
CA GLU A 42 -6.66 -1.44 -5.18
C GLU A 42 -6.69 -2.54 -6.23
N THR A 43 -6.59 -2.16 -7.51
CA THR A 43 -6.62 -3.09 -8.64
C THR A 43 -5.49 -4.11 -8.55
N GLU A 44 -4.25 -3.65 -8.39
CA GLU A 44 -3.07 -4.52 -8.41
C GLU A 44 -2.98 -5.43 -7.18
N SER A 45 -3.47 -4.98 -6.02
CA SER A 45 -3.48 -5.80 -4.81
C SER A 45 -4.52 -6.93 -4.89
N ILE A 46 -5.72 -6.64 -5.41
CA ILE A 46 -6.79 -7.64 -5.62
C ILE A 46 -6.34 -8.76 -6.56
N ILE A 47 -5.69 -8.41 -7.67
CA ILE A 47 -5.20 -9.39 -8.65
C ILE A 47 -3.87 -10.05 -8.24
N GLY A 48 -3.29 -9.64 -7.10
CA GLY A 48 -2.05 -10.21 -6.58
C GLY A 48 -0.77 -9.77 -7.31
N ARG A 49 -0.84 -8.74 -8.16
CA ARG A 49 0.27 -8.26 -9.01
C ARG A 49 0.98 -7.02 -8.50
N LEU A 50 0.51 -6.43 -7.41
CA LEU A 50 1.19 -5.32 -6.77
C LEU A 50 2.59 -5.75 -6.31
N ASN A 51 3.62 -5.37 -7.06
CA ASN A 51 5.02 -5.70 -6.80
C ASN A 51 5.87 -4.47 -6.48
N ALA A 52 5.29 -3.27 -6.58
CA ALA A 52 5.93 -2.06 -6.11
C ALA A 52 6.16 -2.14 -4.59
N SER A 53 7.36 -1.77 -4.14
CA SER A 53 7.68 -1.63 -2.72
C SER A 53 7.55 -0.17 -2.24
N ARG A 54 7.56 0.78 -3.18
CA ARG A 54 7.40 2.21 -2.92
C ARG A 54 6.81 2.91 -4.14
N LEU A 55 5.84 3.77 -3.91
CA LEU A 55 5.27 4.69 -4.91
C LEU A 55 5.30 6.10 -4.31
N ALA A 56 5.62 7.08 -5.14
CA ALA A 56 5.60 8.49 -4.75
C ALA A 56 4.47 9.19 -5.49
N ASP A 57 3.80 10.11 -4.81
CA ASP A 57 2.70 10.90 -5.34
C ASP A 57 2.68 12.24 -4.62
N ASP A 58 2.64 13.35 -5.36
CA ASP A 58 2.76 14.72 -4.85
C ASP A 58 3.77 14.84 -3.67
N ASP A 59 3.23 15.02 -2.46
CA ASP A 59 3.93 15.24 -1.20
C ASP A 59 4.04 13.98 -0.32
N ILE A 60 3.58 12.83 -0.80
CA ILE A 60 3.59 11.57 -0.07
C ILE A 60 4.44 10.49 -0.74
N MET A 61 4.82 9.51 0.06
CA MET A 61 5.34 8.24 -0.41
C MET A 61 4.58 7.10 0.25
N CYS A 62 3.97 6.26 -0.58
CA CYS A 62 3.35 5.02 -0.16
C CYS A 62 4.40 3.90 -0.16
N VAL A 63 4.68 3.33 1.01
CA VAL A 63 5.53 2.15 1.17
C VAL A 63 4.64 0.92 1.26
N ILE A 64 4.95 -0.08 0.44
CA ILE A 64 4.14 -1.29 0.27
C ILE A 64 5.00 -2.48 0.69
N LYS A 65 4.47 -3.28 1.61
CA LYS A 65 5.06 -4.56 2.01
C LYS A 65 4.12 -5.67 1.58
N LYS A 66 4.58 -6.48 0.62
CA LYS A 66 3.92 -7.71 0.19
C LYS A 66 4.44 -8.88 1.03
N THR A 67 3.53 -9.70 1.54
CA THR A 67 3.86 -10.93 2.25
C THR A 67 3.02 -12.07 1.69
N VAL A 68 3.59 -13.27 1.69
CA VAL A 68 2.84 -14.49 1.37
C VAL A 68 2.13 -14.92 2.65
N GLY A 69 0.81 -14.99 2.61
CA GLY A 69 0.01 -15.56 3.67
C GLY A 69 0.30 -17.05 3.77
N SER A 70 0.89 -17.47 4.89
CA SER A 70 0.97 -18.89 5.23
C SER A 70 -0.46 -19.39 5.46
N LYS A 71 -0.93 -20.35 4.66
CA LYS A 71 -2.01 -21.22 5.15
C LYS A 71 -1.44 -21.95 6.36
N ALA A 72 -1.85 -21.57 7.57
CA ALA A 72 -1.68 -22.45 8.72
C ALA A 72 -2.32 -23.79 8.32
N SER A 73 -1.50 -24.84 8.29
CA SER A 73 -1.95 -26.21 8.08
C SER A 73 -2.62 -26.73 9.33
#